data_AF-G7TBX2-F1
#
_entry.id   AF-G7TBX2-F1
#
_cell.length_a   1.000
_cell.length_b   1.000
_cell.length_c   1.000
_cell.angle_alpha   90.00
_cell.angle_beta   90.00
_cell.angle_gamma   90.00
#
_symmetry.space_group_name_H-M   'P 1'
#
loop_
_entity.id
_entity.type
_entity.pdbx_description
1 polymer ?
#
loop_
_entity_poly.entity_id
_entity_poly.type
_entity_poly.pdbx_seq_one_letter_code
_entity_poly.pdbx_strand_id
1 'polypeptide(L)'
;MFYLDPPYWQTEGYGIEFPWEQYERLASMVRTLQGKAVISINDHPDIRRVFAGLDLVPLQLGYTIGSPGDRERMFGELIIKSWDDRQAALL
;
A
#
# COMPACT_ATOMS: atom_id res chain seq x y z
N MET A 1 7.95 -15.59 -1.24
CA MET A 1 7.01 -14.54 -0.80
C MET A 1 7.84 -13.31 -0.47
N PHE A 2 7.44 -12.13 -0.92
CA PHE A 2 8.12 -10.86 -0.66
C PHE A 2 7.22 -9.93 0.17
N TYR A 3 7.82 -9.16 1.07
CA TYR A 3 7.16 -8.08 1.80
C TYR A 3 7.78 -6.76 1.36
N LEU A 4 6.96 -5.80 0.97
CA LEU A 4 7.38 -4.53 0.40
C LEU A 4 6.79 -3.40 1.25
N ASP A 5 7.64 -2.53 1.79
CA ASP A 5 7.23 -1.40 2.63
C ASP A 5 7.87 -0.12 2.07
N PRO A 6 7.35 0.40 0.94
CA PRO A 6 7.89 1.61 0.33
C PRO A 6 7.62 2.84 1.21
N PRO A 7 8.34 3.96 0.97
CA PRO A 7 7.98 5.25 1.56
C PRO A 7 6.49 5.57 1.35
N TYR A 8 5.81 5.99 2.40
CA TYR A 8 4.38 6.32 2.32
C TYR A 8 4.18 7.59 1.48
N TRP A 9 3.13 7.58 0.66
CA TRP A 9 2.87 8.66 -0.27
C TRP A 9 2.42 9.92 0.47
N GLN A 10 3.01 11.07 0.12
CA GLN A 10 2.72 12.37 0.73
C GLN A 10 2.87 12.42 2.26
N THR A 11 3.68 11.53 2.84
CA THR A 11 4.12 11.65 4.23
C THR A 11 5.58 12.09 4.27
N GLU A 12 5.89 12.99 5.19
CA GLU A 12 7.27 13.43 5.43
C GLU A 12 8.04 12.35 6.20
N GLY A 13 9.37 12.32 6.09
CA GLY A 13 10.23 11.62 7.05
C GLY A 13 11.04 10.42 6.55
N TYR A 14 10.96 10.04 5.28
CA TYR A 14 11.77 8.93 4.77
C TYR A 14 13.20 9.32 4.36
N GLY A 15 13.50 10.62 4.22
CA GLY A 15 14.85 11.12 3.92
C GLY A 15 15.43 10.68 2.57
N ILE A 16 14.66 9.96 1.76
CA ILE A 16 15.00 9.45 0.43
C ILE A 16 13.97 9.92 -0.57
N GLU A 17 14.41 10.25 -1.78
CA GLU A 17 13.49 10.56 -2.88
C GLU A 17 12.83 9.26 -3.37
N PHE A 18 11.50 9.25 -3.38
CA PHE A 18 10.71 8.16 -3.92
C PHE A 18 9.63 8.76 -4.84
N PRO A 19 9.98 9.07 -6.10
CA PRO A 19 9.08 9.78 -7.00
C PRO A 19 7.93 8.87 -7.44
N TRP A 20 6.86 9.46 -7.95
CA TRP A 20 5.60 8.76 -8.24
C TRP A 20 5.78 7.53 -9.15
N GLU A 21 6.68 7.63 -10.11
CA GLU A 21 7.03 6.59 -11.08
C GLU A 21 7.53 5.30 -10.41
N GLN A 22 8.07 5.39 -9.19
CA GLN A 22 8.48 4.20 -8.43
C GLN A 22 7.27 3.40 -7.94
N TYR A 23 6.17 4.05 -7.54
CA TYR A 23 4.94 3.35 -7.19
C TYR A 23 4.29 2.70 -8.42
N GLU A 24 4.36 3.35 -9.59
CA GLU A 24 3.89 2.79 -10.85
C GLU A 24 4.69 1.54 -11.25
N ARG A 25 6.02 1.61 -11.14
CA ARG A 25 6.92 0.47 -11.38
C ARG A 25 6.65 -0.66 -10.41
N LEU A 26 6.46 -0.35 -9.12
CA LEU A 26 6.13 -1.31 -8.08
C LEU A 26 4.82 -2.04 -8.39
N ALA A 27 3.76 -1.29 -8.75
CA ALA A 27 2.48 -1.86 -9.14
C ALA A 27 2.61 -2.77 -10.38
N SER A 28 3.33 -2.32 -11.42
CA SER A 28 3.57 -3.12 -12.63
C SER A 28 4.33 -4.41 -12.31
N MET A 29 5.40 -4.33 -11.53
CA MET A 29 6.21 -5.48 -11.14
C MET A 29 5.36 -6.51 -10.38
N VAL A 30 4.59 -6.04 -9.40
CA VAL A 30 3.78 -6.90 -8.52
C VAL A 30 2.68 -7.64 -9.29
N ARG A 31 2.10 -7.04 -10.33
CA ARG A 31 1.12 -7.71 -11.21
C ARG A 31 1.71 -8.87 -12.02
N THR A 32 2.98 -8.76 -12.40
CA THR A 32 3.64 -9.75 -13.28
C THR A 32 4.53 -10.75 -12.53
N LEU A 33 4.67 -10.58 -11.22
CA LEU A 33 5.55 -11.36 -10.38
C LEU A 33 5.11 -12.84 -10.39
N GLN A 34 6.05 -13.75 -10.67
CA GLN A 34 5.79 -15.20 -10.63
C GLN A 34 5.68 -15.78 -9.21
N GLY A 35 5.90 -14.94 -8.19
CA GLY A 35 5.75 -15.27 -6.78
C GLY A 35 4.75 -14.34 -6.09
N LYS A 36 4.55 -14.57 -4.80
CA LYS A 36 3.65 -13.75 -3.98
C LYS A 36 4.38 -12.56 -3.35
N ALA A 37 3.76 -11.39 -3.41
CA ALA A 37 4.12 -10.17 -2.70
C ALA A 37 2.96 -9.62 -1.88
N VAL A 38 3.31 -9.04 -0.72
CA VAL A 38 2.46 -8.21 0.14
C VAL A 38 3.10 -6.83 0.25
N ILE A 39 2.29 -5.77 0.19
CA ILE A 39 2.74 -4.39 0.35
C ILE A 39 1.97 -3.75 1.50
N SER A 40 2.67 -3.08 2.42
CA SER A 40 2.10 -2.14 3.39
C SER A 40 2.32 -0.71 2.92
N ILE A 41 1.28 0.11 2.94
CA ILE A 41 1.36 1.52 2.54
C ILE A 41 0.20 2.32 3.16
N ASN A 42 0.26 3.65 3.10
CA ASN A 42 -0.87 4.49 3.50
C ASN A 42 -2.09 4.33 2.57
N ASP A 43 -3.28 4.33 3.17
CA ASP A 43 -4.55 4.28 2.48
C ASP A 43 -4.90 5.64 1.85
N HIS A 44 -4.29 5.92 0.70
CA HIS A 44 -4.44 7.15 -0.06
C HIS A 44 -5.19 6.93 -1.38
N PRO A 45 -6.06 7.86 -1.85
CA PRO A 45 -6.76 7.73 -3.13
C PRO A 45 -5.84 7.47 -4.34
N ASP A 46 -4.67 8.13 -4.38
CA ASP A 46 -3.66 7.89 -5.42
C ASP A 46 -3.08 6.48 -5.36
N ILE A 47 -2.77 5.99 -4.17
CA ILE A 47 -2.25 4.64 -3.95
C ILE A 47 -3.29 3.60 -4.37
N ARG A 48 -4.56 3.78 -4.00
CA ARG A 48 -5.65 2.92 -4.47
C ARG A 48 -5.74 2.88 -6.00
N ARG A 49 -5.51 4.01 -6.67
CA ARG A 49 -5.55 4.11 -8.13
C ARG A 49 -4.37 3.38 -8.78
N VAL A 50 -3.14 3.58 -8.29
CA VAL A 50 -1.96 2.98 -8.90
C VAL A 50 -1.92 1.46 -8.71
N PHE A 51 -2.44 0.95 -7.59
CA PHE A 51 -2.54 -0.49 -7.31
C PHE A 51 -3.89 -1.10 -7.68
N ALA A 52 -4.78 -0.36 -8.36
CA ALA A 52 -6.09 -0.86 -8.78
C ALA A 52 -5.95 -2.15 -9.60
N GLY A 53 -6.78 -3.15 -9.31
CA GLY A 53 -6.70 -4.48 -9.94
C GLY A 53 -5.85 -5.51 -9.18
N LEU A 54 -5.22 -5.12 -8.07
CA LEU A 54 -4.71 -6.04 -7.05
C LEU A 54 -5.71 -6.16 -5.89
N ASP A 55 -5.51 -7.11 -4.99
CA ASP A 55 -6.36 -7.25 -3.80
C ASP A 55 -5.95 -6.21 -2.75
N LEU A 56 -6.90 -5.35 -2.38
CA LEU A 56 -6.72 -4.16 -1.56
C LEU A 56 -7.48 -4.33 -0.24
N VAL A 57 -6.74 -4.50 0.85
CA VAL A 57 -7.29 -4.74 2.19
C VAL A 57 -7.07 -3.50 3.05
N PRO A 58 -8.11 -2.64 3.23
CA PRO A 58 -7.99 -1.49 4.11
C PRO A 58 -7.92 -1.93 5.57
N LEU A 59 -6.99 -1.34 6.31
CA LEU A 59 -6.86 -1.49 7.75
C LEU A 59 -7.22 -0.16 8.41
N GLN A 60 -8.30 -0.16 9.19
CA GLN A 60 -8.59 0.96 10.08
C GLN A 60 -7.66 0.90 11.28
N LEU A 61 -6.44 1.42 11.11
CA LEU A 61 -5.61 1.74 12.25
C LEU A 61 -6.14 3.03 12.88
N GLY A 62 -6.77 2.91 14.04
CA GLY A 62 -7.13 4.05 14.88
C GLY A 62 -5.87 4.71 15.43
N TYR A 63 -5.15 5.48 14.63
CA TYR A 63 -4.03 6.28 15.11
C TYR A 63 -4.59 7.46 15.93
N THR A 64 -4.59 7.29 17.26
CA THR A 64 -4.82 8.41 18.20
C THR A 64 -3.52 9.23 18.37
N ILE A 65 -2.80 9.47 17.27
CA ILE A 65 -1.60 10.31 17.25
C ILE A 65 -1.86 11.42 16.25
N GLY A 66 -2.70 12.36 16.66
CA GLY A 66 -2.98 13.57 15.90
C GLY A 66 -3.64 14.57 16.85
N SER A 67 -3.13 15.80 16.89
CA SER A 67 -3.80 16.88 17.61
C SER A 67 -5.21 17.08 17.04
N PRO A 68 -6.17 17.65 17.80
CA PRO A 68 -7.59 17.71 17.42
C PRO A 68 -7.94 18.30 16.04
N GLY A 69 -6.98 18.96 15.36
CA GLY A 69 -7.09 19.53 14.02
C GLY A 69 -6.59 18.67 12.84
N ASP A 70 -5.89 17.55 13.06
CA ASP A 70 -5.30 16.73 11.98
C ASP A 70 -6.24 15.65 11.40
N ARG A 71 -7.51 15.64 11.80
CA ARG A 71 -8.49 14.64 11.36
C ARG A 71 -8.71 14.61 9.85
N GLU A 72 -8.42 15.70 9.13
CA GLU A 72 -8.54 15.76 7.66
C GLU A 72 -7.42 15.02 6.90
N ARG A 73 -6.29 14.70 7.53
CA ARG A 73 -5.12 14.05 6.86
C ARG A 73 -4.78 12.66 7.38
N MET A 74 -5.69 12.02 8.12
CA MET A 74 -5.45 10.65 8.58
C MET A 74 -5.71 9.67 7.44
N PHE A 75 -4.66 9.35 6.69
CA PHE A 75 -4.64 8.17 5.83
C PHE A 75 -4.47 6.94 6.72
N GLY A 76 -5.38 5.98 6.60
CA GLY A 76 -5.27 4.69 7.28
C GLY A 76 -4.11 3.85 6.74
N GLU A 77 -4.06 2.58 7.09
CA GLU A 77 -3.13 1.63 6.47
C GLU A 77 -3.85 0.79 5.41
N LEU A 78 -3.12 0.43 4.36
CA LEU A 78 -3.61 -0.40 3.26
C LEU A 78 -2.63 -1.54 3.02
N ILE A 79 -3.14 -2.77 3.06
CA ILE A 79 -2.40 -3.95 2.64
C ILE A 79 -2.78 -4.30 1.20
N ILE A 80 -1.79 -4.47 0.34
CA ILE A 80 -1.97 -4.89 -1.05
C ILE A 80 -1.40 -6.29 -1.21
N LYS A 81 -2.19 -7.22 -1.76
CA LYS A 81 -1.75 -8.59 -2.07
C LYS A 81 -1.76 -8.82 -3.57
N SER A 82 -0.76 -9.55 -4.03
CA SER A 82 -0.62 -9.99 -5.43
C SER A 82 -1.49 -11.20 -5.81
N TRP A 83 -2.21 -11.79 -4.85
CA TRP A 83 -3.08 -12.94 -5.08
C TRP A 83 -4.51 -12.63 -4.60
N ASP A 84 -5.46 -13.32 -5.22
CA ASP A 84 -6.84 -13.39 -4.75
C ASP A 84 -6.93 -14.55 -3.73
N ASP A 85 -7.63 -14.36 -2.60
CA ASP A 85 -7.74 -15.40 -1.56
C ASP A 85 -8.41 -16.70 -2.04
N ARG A 86 -9.16 -16.66 -3.14
CA ARG A 86 -9.67 -17.87 -3.83
C ARG A 86 -8.53 -18.72 -4.40
N GLN A 87 -7.39 -18.12 -4.74
CA GLN A 87 -6.17 -18.84 -5.15
C GLN A 87 -5.42 -19.43 -3.95
N ALA A 88 -5.75 -19.02 -2.72
CA ALA A 88 -5.20 -19.57 -1.50
C ALA A 88 -6.03 -20.76 -0.96
N ALA A 89 -7.09 -21.17 -1.65
CA ALA A 89 -7.87 -22.35 -1.30
C ALA A 89 -7.04 -23.64 -1.53
N LEU A 90 -6.54 -24.17 -0.42
CA LEU A 90 -6.12 -25.54 -0.11
C LEU A 90 -5.41 -26.34 -1.22
N LEU A 91 -4.08 -26.45 -1.07
CA LEU A 91 -3.42 -27.76 -1.20
C LEU A 91 -3.90 -28.69 -0.07
#